data_AF-A0A257U5P0-F1
#
_entry.id   AF-A0A257U5P0-F1
#
_cell.length_a   1.000
_cell.length_b   1.000
_cell.length_c   1.000
_cell.angle_alpha   90.00
_cell.angle_beta   90.00
_cell.angle_gamma   90.00
#
_symmetry.space_group_name_H-M   'P 1'
#
loop_
_entity.id
_entity.type
_entity.pdbx_description
1 polymer ?
#
loop_
_entity_poly.entity_id
_entity_poly.type
_entity_poly.pdbx_seq_one_letter_code
_entity_poly.pdbx_strand_id
1 'polypeptide(L)'
;MCRHRQRLRPRALDLGRDRLVLRAPGLHDVHSFGVVKDHDLAGVSAGLKNLYGLIHNPNKYHDHNCDPYVADVANHPFVRGKLRLVVLDGVVAQCHGGPAYRPDTAWPLGLVAASTDPVAADAWAWKVIDAERVRRGLPTLAQAKRPPRFLATAARYGLGVGDPAAIVEVRA
;
A
#
# COMPACT_ATOMS: atom_id res chain seq x y z
N MET A 1 7.96 42.28 15.22
CA MET A 1 7.82 41.58 13.91
C MET A 1 7.67 40.09 14.14
N CYS A 2 6.44 39.59 14.25
CA CYS A 2 6.15 38.17 14.48
C CYS A 2 5.93 37.49 13.11
N ARG A 3 6.87 36.67 12.65
CA ARG A 3 6.74 35.95 11.37
C ARG A 3 5.78 34.78 11.56
N HIS A 4 4.61 34.88 10.93
CA HIS A 4 3.68 33.77 10.76
C HIS A 4 4.36 32.57 10.08
N ARG A 5 4.53 31.47 10.82
CA ARG A 5 4.75 30.15 10.23
C ARG A 5 3.43 29.70 9.61
N GLN A 6 3.31 29.84 8.29
CA GLN A 6 2.28 29.13 7.54
C GLN A 6 2.50 27.63 7.72
N ARG A 7 1.62 26.98 8.46
CA ARG A 7 1.53 25.52 8.50
C ARG A 7 1.13 25.08 7.09
N LEU A 8 2.06 24.46 6.35
CA LEU A 8 1.75 23.70 5.14
C LEU A 8 0.74 22.62 5.54
N ARG A 9 -0.54 22.83 5.20
CA ARG A 9 -1.53 21.76 5.29
C ARG A 9 -1.13 20.72 4.24
N PRO A 10 -1.12 19.41 4.56
CA PRO A 10 -0.96 18.40 3.53
C PRO A 10 -2.04 18.64 2.48
N ARG A 11 -1.64 18.81 1.22
CA ARG A 11 -2.59 18.93 0.11
C ARG A 11 -3.33 17.60 0.06
N ALA A 12 -4.57 17.58 0.54
CA ALA A 12 -5.51 16.53 0.19
C ALA A 12 -5.45 16.37 -1.34
N LEU A 13 -5.38 15.13 -1.80
CA LEU A 13 -5.47 14.79 -3.22
C LEU A 13 -6.63 15.59 -3.84
N ASP A 14 -6.34 16.63 -4.63
CA ASP A 14 -7.34 17.36 -5.42
C ASP A 14 -7.73 16.48 -6.62
N LEU A 15 -8.52 15.47 -6.32
CA LEU A 15 -9.11 14.53 -7.25
C LEU A 15 -10.12 15.21 -8.20
N GLY A 16 -10.33 16.53 -8.08
CA GLY A 16 -11.19 17.33 -8.96
C GLY A 16 -10.73 17.35 -10.42
N ARG A 17 -9.47 17.01 -10.71
CA ARG A 17 -8.93 16.87 -12.09
C ARG A 17 -8.35 15.49 -12.40
N ASP A 18 -7.84 14.77 -11.41
CA ASP A 18 -7.33 13.41 -11.57
C ASP A 18 -8.48 12.41 -11.40
N ARG A 19 -9.26 12.26 -12.47
CA ARG A 19 -10.36 11.29 -12.54
C ARG A 19 -9.81 9.90 -12.20
N LEU A 20 -10.43 9.22 -11.24
CA LEU A 20 -10.41 7.75 -11.19
C LEU A 20 -10.67 7.27 -12.63
N VAL A 21 -9.78 6.45 -13.17
CA VAL A 21 -9.87 5.94 -14.55
C VAL A 21 -11.16 5.14 -14.73
N LEU A 22 -11.69 4.56 -13.64
CA LEU A 22 -12.93 3.81 -13.61
C LEU A 22 -14.10 4.67 -13.09
N ARG A 23 -14.82 5.33 -14.00
CA ARG A 23 -16.22 5.72 -13.73
C ARG A 23 -17.13 4.59 -14.21
N ALA A 24 -17.43 3.65 -13.33
CA ALA A 24 -18.34 2.54 -13.61
C ALA A 24 -19.66 2.75 -12.84
N PRO A 25 -20.72 3.27 -13.51
CA PRO A 25 -22.08 3.22 -12.96
C PRO A 25 -22.42 1.76 -12.60
N GLY A 26 -22.91 1.52 -11.38
CA GLY A 26 -23.16 0.16 -10.89
C GLY A 26 -21.95 -0.56 -10.30
N LEU A 27 -20.81 0.11 -10.07
CA LEU A 27 -19.73 -0.47 -9.26
C LEU A 27 -20.22 -0.66 -7.82
N HIS A 28 -20.40 -1.90 -7.39
CA HIS A 28 -20.85 -2.24 -6.04
C HIS A 28 -19.67 -2.51 -5.11
N ASP A 29 -18.74 -3.35 -5.54
CA ASP A 29 -17.59 -3.78 -4.75
C ASP A 29 -16.27 -3.58 -5.49
N VAL A 30 -15.21 -3.37 -4.72
CA VAL A 30 -13.82 -3.27 -5.14
C VAL A 30 -13.05 -4.34 -4.39
N HIS A 31 -12.26 -5.12 -5.13
CA HIS A 31 -11.37 -6.14 -4.60
C HIS A 31 -9.96 -5.82 -5.10
N SER A 32 -8.98 -5.74 -4.20
CA SER A 32 -7.59 -5.48 -4.59
C SER A 32 -6.80 -6.78 -4.63
N PHE A 33 -6.17 -7.07 -5.76
CA PHE A 33 -5.26 -8.20 -5.95
C PHE A 33 -3.84 -7.66 -6.14
N GLY A 34 -3.04 -7.65 -5.07
CA GLY A 34 -1.70 -7.06 -5.07
C GLY A 34 -0.61 -8.11 -4.94
N VAL A 35 0.53 -7.91 -5.59
CA VAL A 35 1.72 -8.76 -5.40
C VAL A 35 2.43 -8.37 -4.11
N VAL A 36 2.96 -9.33 -3.34
CA VAL A 36 3.77 -9.06 -2.14
C VAL A 36 5.18 -8.61 -2.56
N LYS A 37 5.41 -7.29 -2.65
CA LYS A 37 6.74 -6.77 -2.99
C LYS A 37 7.14 -5.48 -2.30
N ASP A 38 8.45 -5.31 -2.19
CA ASP A 38 9.14 -4.06 -1.86
C ASP A 38 8.81 -2.95 -2.86
N HIS A 39 8.86 -1.71 -2.37
CA HIS A 39 8.90 -0.51 -3.19
C HIS A 39 9.94 0.46 -2.62
N ASP A 40 10.86 0.93 -3.46
CA ASP A 40 11.93 1.87 -3.11
C ASP A 40 11.48 3.13 -2.36
N LEU A 41 10.29 3.66 -2.67
CA LEU A 41 9.70 4.84 -2.01
C LEU A 41 8.71 4.46 -0.92
N ALA A 42 7.64 3.72 -1.26
CA ALA A 42 6.53 3.45 -0.34
C ALA A 42 6.86 2.40 0.75
N GLY A 43 8.03 1.76 0.67
CA GLY A 43 8.39 0.61 1.50
C GLY A 43 7.80 -0.68 0.95
N VAL A 44 6.47 -0.75 0.86
CA VAL A 44 5.75 -1.90 0.28
C VAL A 44 4.84 -1.47 -0.86
N SER A 45 4.68 -2.37 -1.83
CA SER A 45 3.66 -2.32 -2.85
C SER A 45 2.84 -3.59 -2.74
N ALA A 46 1.72 -3.53 -2.05
CA ALA A 46 0.80 -4.65 -1.81
C ALA A 46 -0.64 -4.22 -2.17
N GLY A 47 -1.62 -4.50 -1.33
CA GLY A 47 -3.04 -4.29 -1.61
C GLY A 47 -3.46 -2.83 -1.73
N LEU A 48 -3.07 -1.95 -0.81
CA LEU A 48 -3.49 -0.54 -0.87
C LEU A 48 -2.81 0.20 -2.02
N LYS A 49 -1.50 0.01 -2.19
CA LYS A 49 -0.76 0.68 -3.28
C LYS A 49 -1.16 0.16 -4.67
N ASN A 50 -1.66 -1.07 -4.78
CA ASN A 50 -2.24 -1.59 -6.02
C ASN A 50 -3.40 -0.73 -6.55
N LEU A 51 -4.09 0.01 -5.68
CA LEU A 51 -5.16 0.94 -6.08
C LEU A 51 -4.66 2.15 -6.88
N TYR A 52 -3.34 2.37 -6.97
CA TYR A 52 -2.77 3.35 -7.92
C TYR A 52 -3.15 3.04 -9.37
N GLY A 53 -3.47 1.78 -9.69
CA GLY A 53 -4.02 1.41 -11.00
C GLY A 53 -5.41 2.02 -11.29
N LEU A 54 -6.10 2.52 -10.27
CA LEU A 54 -7.41 3.15 -10.44
C LEU A 54 -7.33 4.64 -10.80
N ILE A 55 -6.18 5.28 -10.68
CA ILE A 55 -6.04 6.73 -10.89
C ILE A 55 -5.24 7.05 -12.14
N HIS A 56 -5.57 8.18 -12.77
CA HIS A 56 -4.80 8.68 -13.88
C HIS A 56 -3.45 9.24 -13.38
N ASN A 57 -2.36 8.92 -14.08
CA ASN A 57 -1.01 9.40 -13.81
C ASN A 57 -0.53 9.19 -12.35
N PRO A 58 -0.47 7.93 -11.87
CA PRO A 58 -0.04 7.61 -10.50
C PRO A 58 1.38 8.11 -10.17
N ASN A 59 2.21 8.38 -11.20
CA ASN A 59 3.56 8.88 -11.04
C ASN A 59 3.63 10.20 -10.25
N LYS A 60 2.60 11.05 -10.31
CA LYS A 60 2.54 12.32 -9.55
C LYS A 60 2.42 12.17 -8.03
N TYR A 61 2.18 10.96 -7.53
CA TYR A 61 1.77 10.71 -6.15
C TYR A 61 2.84 9.94 -5.35
N HIS A 62 4.10 10.30 -5.58
CA HIS A 62 5.27 9.67 -4.95
C HIS A 62 6.03 10.56 -3.96
N ASP A 63 5.61 11.83 -3.81
CA ASP A 63 6.14 12.70 -2.77
C ASP A 63 5.92 12.11 -1.38
N HIS A 64 6.79 12.46 -0.42
CA HIS A 64 6.72 12.01 0.97
C HIS A 64 6.58 10.48 1.15
N ASN A 65 7.30 9.69 0.33
CA ASN A 65 7.23 8.23 0.36
C ASN A 65 5.80 7.70 0.11
N CYS A 66 5.05 8.36 -0.77
CA CYS A 66 3.66 8.04 -1.13
C CYS A 66 2.63 8.22 0.01
N ASP A 67 2.97 8.88 1.12
CA ASP A 67 2.05 9.22 2.22
C ASP A 67 1.69 10.73 2.14
N PRO A 68 0.39 11.12 2.14
CA PRO A 68 -0.80 10.31 2.38
C PRO A 68 -1.37 9.62 1.14
N TYR A 69 -0.76 9.79 -0.03
CA TYR A 69 -1.38 9.48 -1.31
C TYR A 69 -1.94 8.05 -1.46
N VAL A 70 -1.23 7.01 -1.00
CA VAL A 70 -1.75 5.63 -1.01
C VAL A 70 -3.02 5.51 -0.18
N ALA A 71 -3.05 6.10 1.01
CA ALA A 71 -4.22 6.11 1.87
C ALA A 71 -5.34 6.98 1.28
N ASP A 72 -5.01 8.10 0.64
CA ASP A 72 -5.99 8.99 0.00
C ASP A 72 -6.73 8.30 -1.15
N VAL A 73 -6.05 7.49 -1.97
CA VAL A 73 -6.70 6.71 -3.04
C VAL A 73 -7.69 5.71 -2.47
N ALA A 74 -7.30 4.98 -1.41
CA ALA A 74 -8.20 4.06 -0.73
C ALA A 74 -9.36 4.78 -0.01
N ASN A 75 -9.13 6.02 0.45
CA ASN A 75 -10.13 6.88 1.08
C ASN A 75 -11.06 7.57 0.09
N HIS A 76 -10.79 7.48 -1.23
CA HIS A 76 -11.64 8.09 -2.24
C HIS A 76 -13.08 7.59 -2.12
N PRO A 77 -14.11 8.44 -2.25
CA PRO A 77 -15.53 8.05 -2.18
C PRO A 77 -15.97 6.87 -3.08
N PHE A 78 -15.24 6.56 -4.15
CA PHE A 78 -15.53 5.43 -5.02
C PHE A 78 -14.90 4.12 -4.55
N VAL A 79 -13.99 4.17 -3.57
CA VAL A 79 -13.24 3.02 -3.05
C VAL A 79 -13.58 2.74 -1.59
N ARG A 80 -13.56 3.75 -0.72
CA ARG A 80 -13.62 3.59 0.75
C ARG A 80 -14.76 2.70 1.25
N GLY A 81 -15.96 2.85 0.69
CA GLY A 81 -17.13 2.05 1.07
C GLY A 81 -17.28 0.73 0.32
N LYS A 82 -16.41 0.47 -0.66
CA LYS A 82 -16.52 -0.62 -1.63
C LYS A 82 -15.33 -1.57 -1.60
N LEU A 83 -14.19 -1.19 -1.02
CA LEU A 83 -13.06 -2.11 -0.84
C LEU A 83 -13.46 -3.18 0.19
N ARG A 84 -13.88 -4.36 -0.29
CA ARG A 84 -14.40 -5.45 0.55
C ARG A 84 -13.35 -6.51 0.88
N LEU A 85 -12.34 -6.67 0.02
CA LEU A 85 -11.33 -7.70 0.15
C LEU A 85 -10.01 -7.23 -0.45
N VAL A 86 -8.93 -7.54 0.25
CA VAL A 86 -7.56 -7.48 -0.28
C VAL A 86 -7.02 -8.90 -0.33
N VAL A 87 -6.57 -9.32 -1.50
CA VAL A 87 -5.86 -10.56 -1.73
C VAL A 87 -4.42 -10.22 -2.14
N LEU A 88 -3.47 -10.87 -1.49
CA LEU A 88 -2.06 -10.68 -1.69
C LEU A 88 -1.46 -11.94 -2.31
N ASP A 89 -1.02 -11.81 -3.55
CA ASP A 89 -0.25 -12.83 -4.25
C ASP A 89 1.20 -12.80 -3.75
N GLY A 90 1.52 -13.76 -2.89
CA GLY A 90 2.87 -14.05 -2.41
C GLY A 90 3.37 -15.40 -2.90
N VAL A 91 2.93 -15.91 -4.06
CA VAL A 91 3.51 -17.12 -4.64
C VAL A 91 5.00 -16.89 -4.88
N VAL A 92 5.32 -15.77 -5.53
CA VAL A 92 6.66 -15.21 -5.65
C VAL A 92 6.64 -13.78 -5.12
N ALA A 93 7.39 -13.53 -4.06
CA ALA A 93 7.53 -12.21 -3.45
C ALA A 93 8.88 -11.58 -3.81
N GLN A 94 9.03 -10.26 -3.63
CA GLN A 94 10.29 -9.53 -3.87
C GLN A 94 10.65 -8.58 -2.72
N CYS A 95 11.83 -8.75 -2.11
CA CYS A 95 12.13 -8.11 -0.83
C CYS A 95 12.92 -6.81 -0.98
N HIS A 96 13.39 -6.49 -2.19
CA HIS A 96 14.20 -5.32 -2.44
C HIS A 96 14.18 -4.84 -3.91
N GLY A 97 14.55 -3.58 -4.12
CA GLY A 97 14.74 -2.96 -5.44
C GLY A 97 13.50 -2.91 -6.31
N GLY A 98 12.31 -2.94 -5.69
CA GLY A 98 11.07 -2.59 -6.38
C GLY A 98 11.03 -1.08 -6.71
N PRO A 99 10.15 -0.63 -7.61
CA PRO A 99 8.94 -1.33 -8.04
C PRO A 99 9.13 -2.31 -9.20
N ALA A 100 10.23 -2.23 -9.94
CA ALA A 100 10.55 -3.15 -11.02
C ALA A 100 10.82 -4.56 -10.50
N TYR A 101 10.57 -5.57 -11.33
CA TYR A 101 10.90 -6.95 -10.99
C TYR A 101 12.42 -7.15 -10.92
N ARG A 102 12.88 -7.87 -9.90
CA ARG A 102 14.28 -8.13 -9.61
C ARG A 102 14.48 -9.59 -9.18
N PRO A 103 14.93 -10.49 -10.08
CA PRO A 103 15.03 -11.92 -9.79
C PRO A 103 16.02 -12.24 -8.66
N ASP A 104 17.08 -11.43 -8.50
CA ASP A 104 18.08 -11.55 -7.43
C ASP A 104 17.51 -11.32 -6.02
N THR A 105 16.37 -10.63 -5.94
CA THR A 105 15.70 -10.27 -4.67
C THR A 105 14.33 -10.92 -4.52
N ALA A 106 13.92 -11.71 -5.51
CA ALA A 106 12.69 -12.49 -5.48
C ALA A 106 12.88 -13.78 -4.67
N TRP A 107 11.79 -14.32 -4.12
CA TRP A 107 11.79 -15.62 -3.46
C TRP A 107 10.42 -16.32 -3.51
N PRO A 108 10.40 -17.65 -3.46
CA PRO A 108 9.16 -18.41 -3.37
C PRO A 108 8.61 -18.33 -1.95
N LEU A 109 7.83 -17.28 -1.66
CA LEU A 109 7.13 -17.17 -0.38
C LEU A 109 6.04 -18.26 -0.28
N GLY A 110 5.40 -18.63 -1.39
CA GLY A 110 4.48 -19.77 -1.48
C GLY A 110 3.18 -19.59 -0.70
N LEU A 111 2.75 -18.35 -0.52
CA LEU A 111 1.54 -18.00 0.23
C LEU A 111 0.64 -17.07 -0.57
N VAL A 112 -0.66 -17.28 -0.49
CA VAL A 112 -1.66 -16.26 -0.78
C VAL A 112 -2.24 -15.82 0.56
N ALA A 113 -2.25 -14.52 0.82
CA ALA A 113 -2.88 -13.96 2.02
C ALA A 113 -4.12 -13.14 1.64
N ALA A 114 -5.14 -13.13 2.48
CA ALA A 114 -6.33 -12.33 2.25
C ALA A 114 -6.86 -11.71 3.56
N SER A 115 -7.48 -10.55 3.45
CA SER A 115 -8.10 -9.85 4.58
C SER A 115 -9.19 -8.90 4.10
N THR A 116 -10.23 -8.72 4.93
CA THR A 116 -11.23 -7.65 4.78
C THR A 116 -10.79 -6.35 5.44
N ASP A 117 -9.73 -6.38 6.28
CA ASP A 117 -8.99 -5.22 6.76
C ASP A 117 -7.80 -4.95 5.81
N PRO A 118 -7.85 -3.91 4.97
CA PRO A 118 -6.78 -3.62 4.02
C PRO A 118 -5.50 -3.10 4.69
N VAL A 119 -5.57 -2.54 5.90
CA VAL A 119 -4.39 -2.15 6.68
C VAL A 119 -3.69 -3.39 7.20
N ALA A 120 -4.45 -4.40 7.66
CA ALA A 120 -3.90 -5.68 8.10
C ALA A 120 -3.17 -6.41 6.97
N ALA A 121 -3.75 -6.41 5.76
CA ALA A 121 -3.13 -7.02 4.58
C ALA A 121 -1.74 -6.43 4.30
N ASP A 122 -1.64 -5.12 4.13
CA ASP A 122 -0.36 -4.49 3.80
C ASP A 122 0.63 -4.50 4.99
N ALA A 123 0.15 -4.50 6.24
CA ALA A 123 0.99 -4.71 7.43
C ALA A 123 1.59 -6.12 7.47
N TRP A 124 0.81 -7.13 7.08
CA TRP A 124 1.32 -8.50 6.91
C TRP A 124 2.39 -8.57 5.81
N ALA A 125 2.13 -7.96 4.65
CA ALA A 125 3.10 -7.90 3.56
C ALA A 125 4.42 -7.25 4.00
N TRP A 126 4.33 -6.14 4.75
CA TRP A 126 5.49 -5.49 5.33
C TRP A 126 6.28 -6.42 6.25
N LYS A 127 5.62 -7.10 7.20
CA LYS A 127 6.28 -8.04 8.11
C LYS A 127 7.02 -9.15 7.36
N VAL A 128 6.39 -9.74 6.35
CA VAL A 128 6.97 -10.82 5.56
C VAL A 128 8.17 -10.33 4.72
N ILE A 129 8.05 -9.16 4.11
CA ILE A 129 9.16 -8.51 3.38
C ILE A 129 10.32 -8.23 4.33
N ASP A 130 10.09 -7.64 5.50
CA ASP A 130 11.16 -7.34 6.45
C ASP A 130 11.83 -8.60 7.00
N ALA A 131 11.07 -9.68 7.24
CA ALA A 131 11.64 -10.97 7.62
C ALA A 131 12.62 -11.49 6.55
N GLU A 132 12.25 -11.42 5.28
CA GLU A 132 13.13 -11.83 4.18
C GLU A 132 14.34 -10.90 4.02
N ARG A 133 14.14 -9.59 4.18
CA ARG A 133 15.24 -8.61 4.17
C ARG A 133 16.28 -8.94 5.23
N VAL A 134 15.84 -9.17 6.46
CA VAL A 134 16.73 -9.56 7.57
C VAL A 134 17.42 -10.90 7.29
N ARG A 135 16.70 -11.90 6.78
CA ARG A 135 17.29 -13.20 6.40
C ARG A 135 18.44 -13.06 5.39
N ARG A 136 18.35 -12.06 4.50
CA ARG A 136 19.39 -11.74 3.49
C ARG A 136 20.43 -10.73 3.96
N GLY A 137 20.46 -10.37 5.24
CA GLY A 137 21.39 -9.37 5.79
C GLY A 137 21.12 -7.94 5.33
N LEU A 138 19.91 -7.64 4.84
CA LEU A 138 19.49 -6.29 4.48
C LEU A 138 18.86 -5.59 5.70
N PRO A 139 18.97 -4.26 5.80
CA PRO A 139 18.24 -3.50 6.82
C PRO A 139 16.73 -3.61 6.59
N THR A 140 15.94 -3.60 7.67
CA THR A 140 14.48 -3.46 7.60
C THR A 140 14.08 -2.18 6.84
N LEU A 141 12.84 -2.10 6.35
CA LEU A 141 12.30 -0.91 5.70
C LEU A 141 12.40 0.34 6.58
N ALA A 142 12.16 0.18 7.89
CA ALA A 142 12.33 1.26 8.87
C ALA A 142 13.79 1.72 8.99
N GLN A 143 14.74 0.79 9.11
CA GLN A 143 16.17 1.10 9.15
C GLN A 143 16.67 1.72 7.83
N ALA A 144 16.09 1.31 6.70
CA ALA A 144 16.32 1.90 5.38
C ALA A 144 15.59 3.25 5.18
N LYS A 145 15.00 3.83 6.23
CA LYS A 145 14.32 5.14 6.24
C LYS A 145 13.10 5.24 5.30
N ARG A 146 12.50 4.10 4.96
CA ARG A 146 11.32 4.00 4.09
C ARG A 146 10.25 3.07 4.65
N PRO A 147 9.84 3.22 5.93
CA PRO A 147 8.71 2.46 6.44
C PRO A 147 7.44 2.82 5.63
N PRO A 148 6.48 1.90 5.46
CA PRO A 148 5.22 2.17 4.79
C PRO A 148 4.30 3.05 5.63
N ARG A 149 4.62 4.35 5.71
CA ARG A 149 3.93 5.35 6.56
C ARG A 149 2.44 5.47 6.27
N PHE A 150 2.05 5.20 5.02
CA PHE A 150 0.65 5.24 4.58
C PHE A 150 -0.25 4.28 5.39
N LEU A 151 0.28 3.22 6.01
CA LEU A 151 -0.51 2.33 6.87
C LEU A 151 -1.08 3.06 8.09
N ALA A 152 -0.26 3.87 8.75
CA ALA A 152 -0.69 4.67 9.89
C ALA A 152 -1.72 5.74 9.46
N THR A 153 -1.53 6.35 8.29
CA THR A 153 -2.50 7.29 7.72
C THR A 153 -3.82 6.59 7.36
N ALA A 154 -3.77 5.41 6.74
CA ALA A 154 -4.95 4.63 6.39
C ALA A 154 -5.74 4.19 7.63
N ALA A 155 -5.05 3.76 8.68
CA ALA A 155 -5.67 3.44 9.97
C ALA A 155 -6.34 4.67 10.61
N ARG A 156 -5.67 5.84 10.58
CA ARG A 156 -6.25 7.12 11.06
C ARG A 156 -7.47 7.54 10.25
N TYR A 157 -7.50 7.22 8.96
CA TYR A 157 -8.70 7.42 8.14
C TYR A 157 -9.80 6.43 8.49
N GLY A 158 -9.56 5.37 9.26
CA GLY A 158 -10.53 4.32 9.55
C GLY A 158 -10.78 3.41 8.34
N LEU A 159 -9.75 3.17 7.52
CA LEU A 159 -9.80 2.19 6.42
C LEU A 159 -9.58 0.75 6.91
N GLY A 160 -9.09 0.58 8.13
CA GLY A 160 -8.71 -0.67 8.76
C GLY A 160 -7.98 -0.40 10.07
N VAL A 161 -7.75 -1.42 10.89
CA VAL A 161 -7.06 -1.30 12.18
C VAL A 161 -5.71 -2.00 12.20
N GLY A 162 -5.42 -2.82 11.19
CA GLY A 162 -4.15 -3.54 11.10
C GLY A 162 -4.09 -4.76 12.02
N ASP A 163 -5.23 -5.36 12.37
CA ASP A 163 -5.29 -6.52 13.25
C ASP A 163 -4.70 -7.76 12.56
N PRO A 164 -3.61 -8.35 13.08
CA PRO A 164 -3.04 -9.57 12.52
C PRO A 164 -4.03 -10.75 12.47
N ALA A 165 -5.03 -10.78 13.36
CA ALA A 165 -6.06 -11.82 13.38
C ALA A 165 -7.03 -11.75 12.18
N ALA A 166 -7.03 -10.64 11.45
CA ALA A 166 -7.84 -10.46 10.24
C ALA A 166 -7.24 -11.11 8.98
N ILE A 167 -6.06 -11.72 9.09
CA ILE A 167 -5.35 -12.34 7.96
C ILE A 167 -5.68 -13.82 7.87
N VAL A 168 -6.05 -14.25 6.67
CA VAL A 168 -6.12 -15.67 6.29
C VAL A 168 -4.97 -15.95 5.33
N GLU A 169 -4.16 -16.96 5.63
CA GLU A 169 -3.08 -17.44 4.76
C GLU A 169 -3.46 -18.80 4.15
N VAL A 170 -3.15 -18.98 2.88
CA VAL A 170 -3.28 -20.25 2.15
C VAL A 170 -1.95 -20.56 1.49
N ARG A 171 -1.49 -21.81 1.61
CA ARG A 171 -0.32 -22.30 0.87
C ARG A 171 -0.70 -22.50 -0.60
N ALA A 172 0.06 -21.85 -1.49
CA ALA A 172 -0.12 -21.95 -2.93
C ALA A 172 0.54 -23.21 -3.52
#